data_AF-A0A3N4IDN4-F1
#
_entry.id   AF-A0A3N4IDN4-F1
#
_cell.length_a   1.000
_cell.length_b   1.000
_cell.length_c   1.000
_cell.angle_alpha   90.00
_cell.angle_beta   90.00
_cell.angle_gamma   90.00
#
_symmetry.space_group_name_H-M   'P 1'
#
loop_
_entity.id
_entity.type
_entity.pdbx_description
1 polymer ?
#
loop_
_entity_poly.entity_id
_entity_poly.type
_entity_poly.pdbx_seq_one_letter_code
_entity_poly.pdbx_strand_id
1 'polypeptide(L)'
;MSNFPSIEEIEDGLITTDDAPIGTDDLLAREAELLGDDALMFRTPADDLLRASNTQSYDAGFPDISGGDQTEFGGPGGTFTSAAPYLPPQTELYGAAPTAQEEEEPQVIKEWRERQALEIQRRDELSAKRKAETIEKAQVAIDDFYENYNIKKDKTIAQTRQEAEEYLKSIQENSSGDGNSWDKIAKYVDMSEKKARGAGPDKTRFREMLLSLRKDDNAPGASSGN
;
A
#
# COMPACT_ATOMS: atom_id res chain seq x y z
N MET A 1 10.64 -17.07 3.38
CA MET A 1 9.99 -17.96 4.37
C MET A 1 9.34 -17.04 5.38
N SER A 2 8.02 -16.98 5.36
CA SER A 2 7.24 -16.10 6.21
C SER A 2 7.38 -16.56 7.65
N ASN A 3 7.98 -15.73 8.51
CA ASN A 3 8.17 -16.03 9.93
C ASN A 3 6.90 -15.69 10.71
N PHE A 4 5.78 -16.26 10.28
CA PHE A 4 4.50 -16.15 10.99
C PHE A 4 4.49 -17.19 12.11
N PRO A 5 4.17 -16.77 13.36
CA PRO A 5 4.07 -17.69 14.49
C PRO A 5 3.04 -18.78 14.23
N SER A 6 3.36 -20.01 14.60
CA SER A 6 2.44 -21.13 14.52
C SER A 6 1.35 -21.01 15.58
N ILE A 7 0.14 -21.49 15.26
CA ILE A 7 -1.02 -21.50 16.16
C ILE A 7 -0.72 -22.19 17.51
N GLU A 8 0.22 -23.14 17.51
CA GLU A 8 0.68 -23.85 18.71
C GLU A 8 1.48 -22.96 19.66
N GLU A 9 2.23 -21.96 19.16
CA GLU A 9 2.95 -20.98 20.01
C GLU A 9 2.01 -19.95 20.66
N ILE A 10 0.84 -19.72 20.07
CA ILE A 10 -0.20 -18.82 20.60
C ILE A 10 -0.95 -19.50 21.75
N GLU A 11 -1.11 -20.82 21.70
CA GLU A 11 -1.85 -21.61 22.70
C GLU A 11 -1.01 -21.93 23.95
N ASP A 12 0.32 -22.04 23.82
CA ASP A 12 1.26 -22.31 24.92
C ASP A 12 1.53 -21.08 25.83
N GLY A 13 0.83 -19.96 25.63
CA GLY A 13 0.90 -18.78 26.51
C GLY A 13 2.26 -18.05 26.52
N LEU A 14 3.12 -18.30 25.53
CA LEU A 14 4.42 -17.64 25.40
C LEU A 14 4.31 -16.18 24.92
N ILE A 15 3.12 -15.77 24.48
CA ILE A 15 2.70 -14.37 24.40
C ILE A 15 2.02 -13.99 25.72
N THR A 16 2.74 -13.24 26.55
CA THR A 16 2.18 -12.58 27.73
C THR A 16 1.12 -11.58 27.29
N THR A 17 -0.16 -11.96 27.30
CA THR A 17 -1.23 -10.99 27.41
C THR A 17 -1.26 -10.54 28.87
N ASP A 18 -0.37 -9.62 29.22
CA ASP A 18 -0.49 -8.88 30.46
C ASP A 18 -1.86 -8.17 30.41
N ASP A 19 -2.74 -8.55 31.33
CA ASP A 19 -4.11 -8.02 31.49
C ASP A 19 -4.08 -6.61 32.11
N ALA A 20 -3.13 -5.78 31.65
CA ALA A 20 -2.98 -4.39 32.02
C ALA A 20 -3.93 -3.54 31.18
N PRO A 21 -4.50 -2.45 31.72
CA PRO A 21 -5.33 -1.54 30.94
C PRO A 21 -4.51 -1.05 29.74
N ILE A 22 -4.99 -1.37 28.54
CA ILE A 22 -4.35 -1.03 27.26
C ILE A 22 -4.39 0.50 27.14
N GLY A 23 -3.36 1.17 27.66
CA GLY A 23 -3.11 2.58 27.43
C GLY A 23 -2.70 2.75 25.97
N THR A 24 -3.18 3.80 25.32
CA THR A 24 -2.81 4.16 23.93
C THR A 24 -1.31 4.33 23.74
N ASP A 25 -0.59 4.59 24.83
CA ASP A 25 0.87 4.76 24.88
C ASP A 25 1.62 3.44 24.60
N ASP A 26 1.02 2.28 24.91
CA ASP A 26 1.64 0.96 24.73
C ASP A 26 1.66 0.53 23.25
N LEU A 27 0.61 0.86 22.50
CA LEU A 27 0.54 0.60 21.06
C LEU A 27 1.58 1.39 20.25
N LEU A 28 1.74 2.69 20.55
CA LEU A 28 2.71 3.56 19.87
C LEU A 28 4.16 3.21 20.23
N ALA A 29 4.41 2.83 21.49
CA ALA A 29 5.73 2.38 21.91
C ALA A 29 6.11 1.06 21.24
N ARG A 30 5.17 0.12 21.16
CA ARG A 30 5.37 -1.19 20.54
C ARG A 30 5.59 -1.10 19.02
N GLU A 31 4.84 -0.24 18.31
CA GLU A 31 5.09 -0.05 16.86
C GLU A 31 6.42 0.66 16.59
N ALA A 32 6.81 1.60 17.47
CA ALA A 32 8.10 2.28 17.36
C ALA A 32 9.28 1.33 17.59
N GLU A 33 9.15 0.37 18.50
CA GLU A 33 10.17 -0.66 18.71
C GLU A 33 10.24 -1.65 17.54
N LEU A 34 9.09 -1.99 16.93
CA LEU A 34 9.02 -2.91 15.80
C LEU A 34 9.56 -2.31 14.49
N LEU A 35 9.30 -1.02 14.25
CA LEU A 35 9.73 -0.31 13.03
C LEU A 35 11.05 0.45 13.18
N GLY A 36 11.51 0.68 14.40
CA GLY A 36 12.75 1.43 14.66
C GLY A 36 12.72 2.83 14.04
N ASP A 37 13.78 3.17 13.29
CA ASP A 37 13.94 4.50 12.66
C ASP A 37 12.82 4.83 11.65
N ASP A 38 12.18 3.81 11.04
CA ASP A 38 11.11 3.99 10.05
C ASP A 38 9.79 4.44 10.71
N ALA A 39 9.63 4.30 12.02
CA ALA A 39 8.44 4.73 12.75
C ALA A 39 8.22 6.26 12.66
N LEU A 40 9.28 7.03 12.43
CA LEU A 40 9.20 8.48 12.24
C LEU A 40 8.37 8.88 11.00
N MET A 41 8.20 7.98 10.03
CA MET A 41 7.43 8.23 8.81
C MET A 41 5.91 8.10 9.01
N PHE A 42 5.49 7.43 10.08
CA PHE A 42 4.08 7.20 10.40
C PHE A 42 3.56 8.09 11.53
N ARG A 43 4.47 8.78 12.24
CA ARG A 43 4.11 9.71 13.32
C ARG A 43 3.30 10.89 12.80
N THR A 44 2.15 11.11 13.42
CA THR A 44 1.26 12.24 13.13
C THR A 44 1.42 13.34 14.20
N PRO A 45 1.14 14.61 13.88
CA PRO A 45 1.12 15.67 14.89
C PRO A 45 0.03 15.49 15.97
N ALA A 46 -0.94 14.59 15.75
CA ALA A 46 -1.92 14.21 16.78
C ALA A 46 -1.31 13.32 17.88
N ASP A 47 -0.27 12.55 17.57
CA ASP A 47 0.41 11.67 18.53
C ASP A 47 1.19 12.47 19.59
N ASP A 48 1.64 13.68 19.25
CA ASP A 48 2.31 14.58 20.19
C ASP A 48 1.33 15.24 21.17
N LEU A 49 0.08 15.40 20.74
CA LEU A 49 -1.01 15.91 21.59
C LEU A 49 -1.47 14.85 22.57
N LEU A 50 -1.54 13.58 22.16
CA LEU A 50 -1.88 12.46 23.04
C LEU A 50 -0.83 12.25 24.13
N ARG A 51 0.47 12.38 23.80
CA ARG A 51 1.56 12.25 24.77
C ARG A 51 1.68 13.41 25.76
N ALA A 52 1.26 14.62 25.35
CA ALA A 52 1.28 15.81 26.22
C ALA A 52 0.02 15.92 27.11
N SER A 53 -1.06 15.24 26.73
CA SER A 53 -2.33 15.27 27.44
C SER A 53 -2.43 14.03 28.32
N ASN A 54 -2.09 14.17 29.60
CA ASN A 54 -2.51 13.20 30.61
C ASN A 54 -3.99 12.88 30.37
N THR A 55 -4.36 11.60 30.28
CA THR A 55 -5.61 10.99 29.76
C THR A 55 -6.94 11.60 30.23
N GLN A 56 -6.91 12.56 31.15
CA GLN A 56 -8.05 13.33 31.65
C GLN A 56 -8.66 14.29 30.62
N SER A 57 -7.93 14.74 29.59
CA SER A 57 -8.49 15.66 28.58
C SER A 57 -9.39 14.97 27.54
N TYR A 58 -9.24 13.66 27.34
CA TYR A 58 -10.08 12.88 26.43
C TYR A 58 -11.46 12.55 27.06
N ASP A 59 -11.49 12.30 28.36
CA ASP A 59 -12.71 11.97 29.12
C ASP A 59 -13.70 13.15 29.19
N ALA A 60 -13.19 14.39 29.19
CA ALA A 60 -14.02 15.61 29.23
C ALA A 60 -14.71 15.96 27.90
N GLY A 61 -14.40 15.26 26.80
CA GLY A 61 -14.93 15.51 25.46
C GLY A 61 -16.13 14.65 25.08
N PHE A 62 -16.44 13.63 25.87
CA PHE A 62 -17.59 12.75 25.67
C PHE A 62 -18.62 13.03 26.77
N PRO A 63 -19.92 13.06 26.44
CA PRO A 63 -20.95 13.15 27.46
C PRO A 63 -20.86 11.92 28.38
N ASP A 64 -20.71 12.18 29.68
CA ASP A 64 -20.67 11.15 30.71
C ASP A 64 -22.00 10.39 30.73
N ILE A 65 -21.98 9.15 30.22
CA ILE A 65 -23.12 8.24 30.23
C ILE A 65 -23.23 7.45 31.55
N SER A 66 -22.29 7.65 32.48
CA SER A 66 -22.26 6.97 33.79
C SER A 66 -22.95 7.76 34.89
N GLY A 67 -23.10 9.07 34.73
CA GLY A 67 -23.90 9.94 35.58
C GLY A 67 -25.28 10.20 35.00
N GLY A 68 -26.31 9.57 35.56
CA GLY A 68 -27.71 9.79 35.18
C GLY A 68 -28.26 11.15 35.60
N ASP A 69 -27.69 12.25 35.10
CA ASP A 69 -28.23 13.60 35.31
C ASP A 69 -28.48 14.32 33.99
N GLN A 70 -29.75 14.62 33.75
CA GLN A 70 -30.29 15.28 32.58
C GLN A 70 -29.86 16.75 32.60
N THR A 71 -28.83 17.11 31.83
CA THR A 71 -28.53 18.52 31.57
C THR A 71 -28.90 18.89 30.13
N GLU A 72 -29.94 19.72 30.05
CA GLU A 72 -30.46 20.39 28.86
C GLU A 72 -29.34 21.02 28.02
N PHE A 73 -29.17 20.54 26.79
CA PHE A 73 -28.44 21.29 25.75
C PHE A 73 -29.44 21.89 24.76
N GLY A 74 -29.84 23.13 25.02
CA GLY A 74 -30.63 23.95 24.12
C GLY A 74 -29.75 24.59 23.04
N GLY A 75 -29.90 24.13 21.79
CA GLY A 75 -29.34 24.76 20.58
C GLY A 75 -30.25 24.50 19.36
N PRO A 76 -30.50 25.49 18.47
CA PRO A 76 -31.48 25.37 17.41
C PRO A 76 -30.84 24.78 16.14
N GLY A 77 -30.90 23.46 15.99
CA GLY A 77 -30.44 22.78 14.79
C GLY A 77 -30.74 21.29 14.88
N GLY A 78 -31.64 20.79 14.04
CA GLY A 78 -32.32 19.51 14.25
C GLY A 78 -31.51 18.24 13.94
N THR A 79 -32.07 17.16 14.51
CA THR A 79 -32.09 15.77 14.04
C THR A 79 -30.78 14.98 14.01
N PHE A 80 -30.59 14.12 15.02
CA PHE A 80 -30.35 12.67 14.86
C PHE A 80 -30.46 12.03 16.26
N THR A 81 -31.67 11.91 16.78
CA THR A 81 -31.95 10.87 17.78
C THR A 81 -32.92 9.90 17.14
N SER A 82 -32.43 8.70 16.89
CA SER A 82 -33.24 7.52 16.64
C SER A 82 -34.39 7.54 17.63
N ALA A 83 -35.61 7.68 17.12
CA ALA A 83 -36.83 7.54 17.91
C ALA A 83 -36.89 6.10 18.45
N ALA A 84 -36.25 5.88 19.59
CA ALA A 84 -36.53 4.73 20.42
C ALA A 84 -38.01 4.84 20.84
N PRO A 85 -38.79 3.75 20.78
CA PRO A 85 -40.14 3.75 21.34
C PRO A 85 -40.07 4.16 22.81
N TYR A 86 -40.95 5.07 23.22
CA TYR A 86 -41.07 5.50 24.61
C TYR A 86 -41.36 4.28 25.49
N LEU A 87 -40.36 3.81 26.25
CA LEU A 87 -40.56 2.88 27.35
C LEU A 87 -40.90 3.71 28.59
N PRO A 88 -42.05 3.49 29.26
CA PRO A 88 -42.32 4.13 30.53
C PRO A 88 -41.27 3.70 31.57
N PRO A 89 -40.90 4.58 32.53
CA PRO A 89 -39.85 4.29 33.50
C PRO A 89 -40.23 3.04 34.31
N GLN A 90 -39.44 1.98 34.15
CA GLN A 90 -39.53 0.77 34.95
C GLN A 90 -39.04 1.12 36.36
N THR A 91 -39.96 1.18 37.32
CA THR A 91 -39.63 1.14 38.73
C THR A 91 -38.99 -0.21 39.03
N GLU A 92 -37.76 -0.17 39.54
CA GLU A 92 -37.02 -1.29 40.12
C GLU A 92 -37.90 -2.04 41.14
N LEU A 93 -38.51 -3.15 40.71
CA LEU A 93 -39.17 -4.10 41.58
C LEU A 93 -38.63 -5.49 41.24
N TYR A 94 -37.51 -5.84 41.87
CA TYR A 94 -37.01 -7.22 41.90
C TYR A 94 -38.06 -8.10 42.59
N GLY A 95 -38.94 -8.68 41.79
CA GLY A 95 -39.92 -9.67 42.19
C GLY A 95 -39.97 -10.75 41.12
N ALA A 96 -39.40 -11.92 41.45
CA ALA A 96 -39.58 -13.22 40.82
C ALA A 96 -39.90 -13.24 39.32
N ALA A 97 -38.95 -13.69 38.50
CA ALA A 97 -39.24 -14.11 37.14
C ALA A 97 -40.45 -15.09 37.18
N PRO A 98 -41.59 -14.75 36.54
CA PRO A 98 -42.64 -15.74 36.39
C PRO A 98 -42.03 -16.86 35.55
N THR A 99 -42.05 -18.08 36.09
CA THR A 99 -41.82 -19.29 35.31
C THR A 99 -42.64 -19.18 34.05
N ALA A 100 -41.99 -18.94 32.91
CA ALA A 100 -42.63 -18.90 31.62
C ALA A 100 -43.30 -20.26 31.43
N GLN A 101 -44.62 -20.30 31.60
CA GLN A 101 -45.38 -21.41 31.08
C GLN A 101 -45.11 -21.39 29.58
N GLU A 102 -44.68 -22.53 29.02
CA GLU A 102 -44.58 -22.74 27.58
C GLU A 102 -45.99 -22.64 26.97
N GLU A 103 -46.54 -21.44 26.88
CA GLU A 103 -47.69 -21.18 26.04
C GLU A 103 -47.20 -21.31 24.60
N GLU A 104 -47.80 -22.25 23.85
CA GLU A 104 -47.48 -22.44 22.45
C GLU A 104 -47.57 -21.10 21.71
N GLU A 105 -46.44 -20.62 21.19
CA GLU A 105 -46.41 -19.35 20.47
C GLU A 105 -47.53 -19.31 19.42
N PRO A 106 -48.27 -18.20 19.30
CA PRO A 106 -49.38 -18.11 18.37
C PRO A 106 -48.89 -18.35 16.94
N GLN A 107 -49.65 -19.12 16.16
CA GLN A 107 -49.25 -19.59 14.82
C GLN A 107 -48.77 -18.47 13.88
N VAL A 108 -49.34 -17.27 14.02
CA VAL A 108 -48.94 -16.08 13.25
C VAL A 108 -47.49 -15.66 13.52
N ILE A 109 -47.02 -15.77 14.77
CA ILE A 109 -45.63 -15.45 15.14
C ILE A 109 -44.68 -16.51 14.61
N LYS A 110 -45.08 -17.79 14.63
CA LYS A 110 -44.30 -18.89 14.03
C LYS A 110 -44.09 -18.68 12.53
N GLU A 111 -45.18 -18.43 11.78
CA GLU A 111 -45.10 -18.16 10.35
C GLU A 111 -44.28 -16.89 10.02
N TRP A 112 -44.36 -15.85 10.86
CA TRP A 112 -43.57 -14.64 10.68
C TRP A 112 -42.08 -14.90 10.89
N ARG A 113 -41.70 -15.66 11.94
CA ARG A 113 -40.31 -16.04 12.18
C ARG A 113 -39.76 -16.90 11.06
N GLU A 114 -40.53 -17.85 10.54
CA GLU A 114 -40.13 -18.68 9.40
C GLU A 114 -39.89 -17.83 8.14
N ARG A 115 -40.79 -16.88 7.83
CA ARG A 115 -40.60 -15.96 6.68
C ARG A 115 -39.38 -15.07 6.84
N GLN A 116 -39.16 -14.52 8.04
CA GLN A 116 -37.98 -13.71 8.33
C GLN A 116 -36.68 -14.52 8.27
N ALA A 117 -36.68 -15.74 8.81
CA ALA A 117 -35.53 -16.64 8.75
C ALA A 117 -35.16 -16.97 7.30
N LEU A 118 -36.15 -17.26 6.45
CA LEU A 118 -35.93 -17.49 5.01
C LEU A 118 -35.39 -16.25 4.29
N GLU A 119 -35.88 -15.05 4.61
CA GLU A 119 -35.39 -13.82 3.99
C GLU A 119 -33.96 -13.47 4.43
N ILE A 120 -33.63 -13.66 5.72
CA ILE A 120 -32.27 -13.52 6.24
C ILE A 120 -31.35 -14.53 5.56
N GLN A 121 -31.75 -15.81 5.49
CA GLN A 121 -30.98 -16.85 4.81
C GLN A 121 -30.70 -16.48 3.36
N ARG A 122 -31.71 -16.04 2.61
CA ARG A 122 -31.54 -15.62 1.22
C ARG A 122 -30.55 -14.46 1.09
N ARG A 123 -30.64 -13.46 1.97
CA ARG A 123 -29.75 -12.30 1.97
C ARG A 123 -28.31 -12.70 2.30
N ASP A 124 -28.14 -13.60 3.25
CA ASP A 124 -26.85 -14.10 3.68
C ASP A 124 -26.20 -14.96 2.59
N GLU A 125 -26.97 -15.80 1.90
CA GLU A 125 -26.52 -16.55 0.72
C GLU A 125 -26.06 -15.64 -0.42
N LEU A 126 -26.82 -14.58 -0.72
CA LEU A 126 -26.41 -13.59 -1.74
C LEU A 126 -25.14 -12.84 -1.32
N SER A 127 -25.00 -12.53 -0.03
CA SER A 127 -23.83 -11.85 0.50
C SER A 127 -22.59 -12.76 0.48
N ALA A 128 -22.76 -14.04 0.81
CA ALA A 128 -21.72 -15.06 0.71
C ALA A 128 -21.26 -15.25 -0.75
N LYS A 129 -22.19 -15.34 -1.70
CA LYS A 129 -21.88 -15.43 -3.13
C LYS A 129 -21.09 -14.22 -3.62
N ARG A 130 -21.51 -13.00 -3.29
CA ARG A 130 -20.78 -11.78 -3.66
C ARG A 130 -19.37 -11.73 -3.08
N LYS A 131 -19.20 -12.17 -1.82
CA LYS A 131 -17.87 -12.27 -1.19
C LYS A 131 -17.00 -13.29 -1.93
N ALA A 132 -17.53 -14.48 -2.22
CA ALA A 132 -16.82 -15.51 -2.97
C ALA A 132 -16.40 -15.04 -4.37
N GLU A 133 -17.31 -14.40 -5.12
CA GLU A 133 -16.99 -13.82 -6.44
C GLU A 133 -15.91 -12.73 -6.35
N THR A 134 -15.91 -11.94 -5.28
CA THR A 134 -14.89 -10.90 -5.07
C THR A 134 -13.52 -11.52 -4.77
N ILE A 135 -13.49 -12.58 -3.97
CA ILE A 135 -12.27 -13.32 -3.65
C ILE A 135 -11.72 -13.99 -4.92
N GLU A 136 -12.57 -14.64 -5.71
CA GLU A 136 -12.18 -15.28 -6.98
C GLU A 136 -11.62 -14.25 -7.96
N LYS A 137 -12.30 -13.11 -8.13
CA LYS A 137 -11.79 -12.01 -8.97
C LYS A 137 -10.46 -11.47 -8.47
N ALA A 138 -10.28 -11.36 -7.16
CA ALA A 138 -9.01 -10.91 -6.59
C ALA A 138 -7.89 -11.93 -6.84
N GLN A 139 -8.16 -13.23 -6.73
CA GLN A 139 -7.20 -14.29 -7.04
C GLN A 139 -6.79 -14.25 -8.52
N VAL A 140 -7.76 -14.19 -9.44
CA VAL A 140 -7.48 -14.07 -10.88
C VAL A 140 -6.68 -12.81 -11.19
N ALA A 141 -7.03 -11.67 -10.58
CA ALA A 141 -6.28 -10.43 -10.78
C ALA A 141 -4.82 -10.51 -10.30
N ILE A 142 -4.56 -11.28 -9.24
CA ILE A 142 -3.20 -11.56 -8.76
C ILE A 142 -2.44 -12.41 -9.78
N ASP A 143 -3.04 -13.49 -10.26
CA ASP A 143 -2.42 -14.37 -11.25
C ASP A 143 -2.12 -13.60 -12.55
N ASP A 144 -3.10 -12.85 -13.06
CA ASP A 144 -2.95 -11.98 -14.24
C ASP A 144 -1.83 -10.94 -14.04
N PHE A 145 -1.70 -10.37 -12.85
CA PHE A 145 -0.64 -9.41 -12.56
C PHE A 145 0.75 -10.05 -12.68
N TYR A 146 0.95 -11.22 -12.09
CA TYR A 146 2.23 -11.91 -12.14
C TYR A 146 2.56 -12.44 -13.53
N GLU A 147 1.58 -12.95 -14.27
CA GLU A 147 1.77 -13.35 -15.67
C GLU A 147 2.19 -12.15 -16.52
N ASN A 148 1.44 -11.05 -16.47
CA ASN A 148 1.75 -9.84 -17.23
C ASN A 148 3.09 -9.21 -16.81
N TYR A 149 3.43 -9.25 -15.53
CA TYR A 149 4.71 -8.76 -15.02
C TYR A 149 5.87 -9.61 -15.54
N ASN A 150 5.75 -10.94 -15.47
CA ASN A 150 6.78 -11.86 -15.96
C ASN A 150 6.99 -11.71 -17.47
N ILE A 151 5.90 -11.64 -18.25
CA ILE A 151 5.97 -11.39 -19.70
C ILE A 151 6.69 -10.06 -19.98
N LYS A 152 6.33 -8.98 -19.26
CA LYS A 152 7.00 -7.67 -19.44
C LYS A 152 8.47 -7.73 -19.06
N LYS A 153 8.80 -8.34 -17.93
CA LYS A 153 10.17 -8.51 -17.45
C LYS A 153 11.00 -9.29 -18.47
N ASP A 154 10.51 -10.44 -18.92
CA ASP A 154 11.20 -11.28 -19.89
C ASP A 154 11.35 -10.58 -21.23
N LYS A 155 10.33 -9.84 -21.67
CA LYS A 155 10.42 -8.99 -22.87
C LYS A 155 11.50 -7.91 -22.72
N THR A 156 11.55 -7.22 -21.60
CA THR A 156 12.58 -6.19 -21.35
C THR A 156 13.97 -6.82 -21.32
N ILE A 157 14.15 -7.97 -20.65
CA ILE A 157 15.43 -8.69 -20.62
C ILE A 157 15.83 -9.11 -22.04
N ALA A 158 14.90 -9.67 -22.82
CA ALA A 158 15.14 -10.06 -24.20
C ALA A 158 15.51 -8.85 -25.07
N GLN A 159 14.83 -7.72 -24.90
CA GLN A 159 15.15 -6.47 -25.59
C GLN A 159 16.54 -5.97 -25.21
N THR A 160 16.87 -5.85 -23.92
CA THR A 160 18.20 -5.42 -23.47
C THR A 160 19.30 -6.36 -23.98
N ARG A 161 19.02 -7.67 -24.04
CA ARG A 161 19.95 -8.64 -24.62
C ARG A 161 20.14 -8.42 -26.12
N GLN A 162 19.07 -8.22 -26.88
CA GLN A 162 19.13 -7.92 -28.31
C GLN A 162 19.90 -6.62 -28.56
N GLU A 163 19.59 -5.55 -27.81
CA GLU A 163 20.29 -4.28 -27.88
C GLU A 163 21.78 -4.42 -27.54
N ALA A 164 22.13 -5.25 -26.57
CA ALA A 164 23.53 -5.54 -26.24
C ALA A 164 24.24 -6.33 -27.36
N GLU A 165 23.58 -7.33 -27.95
CA GLU A 165 24.11 -8.10 -29.08
C GLU A 165 24.28 -7.21 -30.33
N GLU A 166 23.30 -6.34 -30.62
CA GLU A 166 23.38 -5.34 -31.68
C GLU A 166 24.48 -4.31 -31.42
N TYR A 167 24.64 -3.85 -30.18
CA TYR A 167 25.72 -2.97 -29.80
C TYR A 167 27.07 -3.64 -30.00
N LEU A 168 27.27 -4.87 -29.53
CA LEU A 168 28.50 -5.63 -29.75
C LEU A 168 28.78 -5.84 -31.24
N LYS A 169 27.74 -6.14 -32.04
CA LYS A 169 27.86 -6.25 -33.50
C LYS A 169 28.28 -4.92 -34.11
N SER A 170 27.69 -3.80 -33.68
CA SER A 170 28.07 -2.46 -34.15
C SER A 170 29.51 -2.10 -33.79
N ILE A 171 29.99 -2.53 -32.61
CA ILE A 171 31.39 -2.36 -32.20
C ILE A 171 32.29 -3.25 -33.05
N GLN A 172 31.93 -4.51 -33.29
CA GLN A 172 32.71 -5.43 -34.11
C GLN A 172 32.79 -4.96 -35.58
N GLU A 173 31.68 -4.48 -36.15
CA GLU A 173 31.62 -3.92 -37.50
C GLU A 173 32.43 -2.63 -37.60
N ASN A 174 32.31 -1.72 -36.62
CA ASN A 174 33.12 -0.49 -36.59
C ASN A 174 34.60 -0.75 -36.30
N SER A 175 34.94 -1.81 -35.57
CA SER A 175 36.32 -2.21 -35.29
C SER A 175 36.98 -2.92 -36.48
N SER A 176 36.21 -3.76 -37.19
CA SER A 176 36.67 -4.54 -38.34
C SER A 176 36.59 -3.78 -39.67
N GLY A 177 35.96 -2.61 -39.71
CA GLY A 177 35.94 -1.77 -40.91
C GLY A 177 37.34 -1.29 -41.30
N ASP A 178 37.72 -1.56 -42.55
CA ASP A 178 38.92 -1.03 -43.21
C ASP A 178 38.83 0.50 -43.30
N GLY A 179 39.38 1.19 -42.30
CA GLY A 179 39.41 2.65 -42.23
C GLY A 179 40.50 3.13 -41.29
N ASN A 180 41.04 4.32 -41.58
CA ASN A 180 42.02 5.03 -40.76
C ASN A 180 41.55 5.09 -39.29
N SER A 181 42.45 4.93 -38.32
CA SER A 181 42.16 4.99 -36.88
C SER A 181 41.38 6.26 -36.48
N TRP A 182 41.59 7.37 -37.20
CA TRP A 182 40.85 8.62 -37.04
C TRP A 182 39.38 8.55 -37.48
N ASP A 183 39.01 7.71 -38.46
CA ASP A 183 37.61 7.47 -38.84
C ASP A 183 36.86 6.72 -37.73
N LYS A 184 37.55 5.80 -37.03
CA LYS A 184 37.00 5.11 -35.85
C LYS A 184 36.76 6.08 -34.70
N ILE A 185 37.73 6.95 -34.40
CA ILE A 185 37.61 7.98 -33.35
C ILE A 185 36.45 8.95 -33.65
N ALA A 186 36.32 9.38 -34.90
CA ALA A 186 35.25 10.29 -35.32
C ALA A 186 33.83 9.69 -35.16
N LYS A 187 33.67 8.37 -35.23
CA LYS A 187 32.40 7.68 -34.98
C LYS A 187 32.00 7.64 -33.50
N TYR A 188 32.97 7.57 -32.59
CA TYR A 188 32.73 7.59 -31.14
C TYR A 188 32.56 8.99 -30.58
N VAL A 189 33.13 10.00 -31.23
CA VAL A 189 33.02 11.40 -30.82
C VAL A 189 31.75 12.00 -31.41
N ASP A 190 30.85 12.51 -30.56
CA ASP A 190 29.66 13.27 -31.00
C ASP A 190 30.10 14.56 -31.71
N MET A 191 30.21 14.50 -33.03
CA MET A 191 30.56 15.64 -33.90
C MET A 191 29.38 16.61 -34.07
N SER A 192 28.21 16.33 -33.47
CA SER A 192 27.08 17.24 -33.49
C SER A 192 27.44 18.56 -32.81
N GLU A 193 27.13 19.67 -33.48
CA GLU A 193 27.03 20.98 -32.85
C GLU A 193 25.78 21.04 -31.96
N LYS A 194 25.72 20.19 -30.93
CA LYS A 194 24.78 20.41 -29.84
C LYS A 194 25.16 21.75 -29.22
N LYS A 195 24.35 22.77 -29.51
CA LYS A 195 24.40 24.09 -28.87
C LYS A 195 24.38 23.85 -27.37
N ALA A 196 25.55 23.83 -26.74
CA ALA A 196 25.69 23.55 -25.33
C ALA A 196 24.84 24.60 -24.60
N ARG A 197 23.80 24.16 -23.88
CA ARG A 197 23.14 24.98 -22.86
C ARG A 197 24.13 25.10 -21.70
N GLY A 198 25.12 25.98 -21.85
CA GLY A 198 26.16 26.21 -20.84
C GLY A 198 27.54 26.39 -21.46
N ALA A 199 28.27 27.39 -20.98
CA ALA A 199 29.61 27.77 -21.38
C ALA A 199 30.67 26.69 -21.04
N GLY A 200 30.68 25.60 -21.81
CA GLY A 200 31.79 24.65 -21.83
C GLY A 200 32.93 25.15 -22.74
N PRO A 201 34.14 24.57 -22.63
CA PRO A 201 35.27 24.92 -23.49
C PRO A 201 34.91 24.68 -24.97
N ASP A 202 35.30 25.61 -25.83
CA ASP A 202 34.98 25.60 -27.25
C ASP A 202 35.61 24.38 -27.96
N LYS A 203 34.78 23.42 -28.36
CA LYS A 203 35.21 22.19 -29.05
C LYS A 203 35.32 22.36 -30.57
N THR A 204 35.15 23.58 -31.11
CA THR A 204 35.15 23.83 -32.56
C THR A 204 36.49 23.48 -33.20
N ARG A 205 37.61 23.94 -32.62
CA ARG A 205 38.96 23.61 -33.11
C ARG A 205 39.29 22.12 -33.02
N PHE A 206 38.79 21.46 -31.97
CA PHE A 206 38.95 20.01 -31.79
C PHE A 206 38.19 19.23 -32.87
N ARG A 207 36.96 19.63 -33.21
CA ARG A 207 36.19 19.02 -34.31
C ARG A 207 36.86 19.25 -35.66
N GLU A 208 37.33 20.47 -35.94
CA GLU A 208 38.08 20.78 -37.17
C GLU A 208 39.34 19.90 -37.32
N MET A 209 40.10 19.74 -36.23
CA MET A 209 41.28 18.87 -36.19
C MET A 209 40.91 17.41 -36.48
N LEU A 210 39.86 16.88 -35.84
CA LEU A 210 39.41 15.50 -36.07
C LEU A 210 38.92 15.27 -37.51
N LEU A 211 38.23 16.24 -38.11
CA LEU A 211 37.80 16.18 -39.50
C LEU A 211 38.97 16.21 -40.49
N SER A 212 40.02 16.97 -40.18
CA SER A 212 41.26 17.00 -40.98
C SER A 212 41.98 15.66 -40.91
N LEU A 213 42.16 15.11 -39.71
CA LEU A 213 42.87 13.85 -39.49
C LEU A 213 42.11 12.64 -40.06
N ARG A 214 40.78 12.71 -40.10
CA ARG A 214 39.92 11.71 -40.75
C ARG A 214 40.13 11.63 -42.27
N LYS A 215 40.41 12.76 -42.92
CA LYS A 215 40.57 12.87 -44.38
C LYS A 215 42.01 12.71 -44.86
N ASP A 216 42.97 12.73 -43.94
CA ASP A 216 44.40 12.63 -44.25
C ASP A 216 44.88 11.19 -44.12
N ASP A 217 45.30 10.61 -45.25
CA ASP A 217 45.83 9.24 -45.34
C ASP A 217 47.24 9.11 -44.74
N ASN A 218 47.97 10.22 -44.53
CA ASN A 218 49.28 10.26 -43.89
C ASN A 218 49.22 10.64 -42.41
N ALA A 219 48.02 10.75 -41.83
CA ALA A 219 47.87 11.08 -40.43
C ALA A 219 48.58 10.03 -39.54
N PRO A 220 49.12 10.42 -38.38
CA PRO A 220 49.75 9.48 -37.47
C PRO A 220 48.74 8.40 -37.04
N GLY A 221 49.07 7.13 -37.24
CA GLY A 221 48.17 6.00 -37.00
C GLY A 221 47.20 5.68 -38.15
N ALA A 222 47.32 6.35 -39.31
CA ALA A 222 46.56 6.07 -40.53
C ALA A 222 47.20 4.98 -41.40
N SER A 223 48.53 5.00 -41.52
CA SER A 223 49.26 3.88 -42.11
C SER A 223 49.36 2.76 -41.08
N SER A 224 48.81 1.59 -41.37
CA SER A 224 49.21 0.35 -40.69
C SER A 224 50.66 0.05 -41.06
N GLY A 225 51.60 0.71 -40.37
CA GLY A 225 53.01 0.37 -40.42
C GLY A 225 53.19 -1.02 -39.83
N ASN A 226 53.62 -1.95 -40.68
CA ASN A 226 54.23 -3.26 -40.44
C ASN A 226 54.40 -3.70 -38.97
#